data_AF-A0AAX6EMV2-F1
#
_entry.id   AF-A0AAX6EMV2-F1
#
_cell.length_a   1.000
_cell.length_b   1.000
_cell.length_c   1.000
_cell.angle_alpha   90.00
_cell.angle_beta   90.00
_cell.angle_gamma   90.00
#
_symmetry.space_group_name_H-M   'P 1'
#
loop_
_entity.id
_entity.type
_entity.pdbx_description
1 polymer ?
#
loop_
_entity_poly.entity_id
_entity_poly.type
_entity_poly.pdbx_seq_one_letter_code
_entity_poly.pdbx_strand_id
1 'polypeptide(L)'
;MGRGLTSLHDKNVEWHLNDGDFGLFNRQPSLHKMSIMGHMIKIMPYSSFHLNLSISSSYNADFHGDEMNMLVPQSFETRAEVLELMMVPKCIVSP
;
A
#
# COMPACT_ATOMS: atom_id res chain seq x y z
N MET A 1 15.34 -20.74 -42.43
CA MET A 1 15.44 -21.43 -41.12
C MET A 1 15.85 -20.39 -40.10
N GLY A 2 14.99 -19.73 -39.32
CA GLY A 2 13.81 -20.22 -38.60
C GLY A 2 14.04 -19.97 -37.10
N ARG A 3 13.96 -18.72 -36.66
CA ARG A 3 13.75 -18.27 -35.25
C ARG A 3 13.06 -16.90 -35.40
N GLY A 4 11.74 -16.80 -35.34
CA GLY A 4 10.94 -17.02 -34.14
C GLY A 4 10.52 -15.63 -33.68
N LEU A 5 9.33 -15.21 -34.08
CA LEU A 5 8.66 -13.98 -33.62
C LEU A 5 8.64 -13.99 -32.09
N THR A 6 9.48 -13.18 -31.43
CA THR A 6 9.29 -12.89 -30.01
C THR A 6 8.05 -11.99 -29.90
N SER A 7 6.96 -12.63 -29.48
CA SER A 7 5.70 -12.01 -29.12
C SER A 7 5.95 -10.76 -28.26
N LEU A 8 5.30 -9.64 -28.61
CA LEU A 8 5.28 -8.39 -27.85
C LEU A 8 4.61 -8.50 -26.47
N HIS A 9 4.29 -9.71 -25.98
CA HIS A 9 3.49 -9.94 -24.77
C HIS A 9 4.28 -10.10 -23.46
N ASP A 10 5.61 -10.11 -23.47
CA ASP A 10 6.37 -10.57 -22.29
C ASP A 10 7.54 -9.64 -21.91
N LYS A 11 7.24 -8.35 -21.73
CA LYS A 11 8.22 -7.36 -21.21
C LYS A 11 7.78 -6.75 -19.88
N ASN A 12 7.21 -7.56 -18.99
CA ASN A 12 6.95 -7.11 -17.62
C ASN A 12 8.24 -7.20 -16.82
N VAL A 13 8.60 -6.11 -16.13
CA VAL A 13 9.75 -6.06 -15.23
C VAL A 13 9.21 -6.00 -13.82
N GLU A 14 9.52 -7.00 -13.01
CA GLU A 14 9.29 -6.98 -11.57
C GLU A 14 10.43 -6.21 -10.90
N TRP A 15 10.10 -5.33 -9.98
CA TRP A 15 11.07 -4.45 -9.31
C TRP A 15 10.72 -4.36 -7.81
N HIS A 16 11.75 -4.08 -7.01
CA HIS A 16 11.56 -3.85 -5.59
C HIS A 16 10.92 -2.48 -5.34
N LEU A 17 10.09 -2.41 -4.29
CA LEU A 17 9.54 -1.14 -3.82
C LEU A 17 10.64 -0.14 -3.51
N ASN A 18 10.41 1.11 -3.93
CA ASN A 18 11.27 2.24 -3.67
C ASN A 18 10.54 3.33 -2.88
N ASP A 19 11.31 4.31 -2.41
CA ASP A 19 10.77 5.51 -1.80
C ASP A 19 9.82 6.23 -2.75
N GLY A 20 8.66 6.64 -2.23
CA GLY A 20 7.63 7.33 -3.00
C GLY A 20 6.60 6.42 -3.68
N ASP A 21 6.76 5.10 -3.59
CA ASP A 21 5.71 4.17 -3.99
C ASP A 21 4.51 4.22 -3.04
N PHE A 22 3.39 3.61 -3.45
CA PHE A 22 2.15 3.63 -2.69
C PHE A 22 1.75 2.21 -2.28
N GLY A 23 1.33 2.06 -1.03
CA GLY A 23 0.86 0.81 -0.47
C GLY A 23 -0.35 1.02 0.42
N LEU A 24 -1.19 -0.01 0.52
CA LEU A 24 -2.31 -0.05 1.45
C LEU A 24 -1.88 -0.69 2.76
N PHE A 25 -2.19 -0.06 3.88
CA PHE A 25 -1.99 -0.63 5.22
C PHE A 25 -3.32 -0.99 5.86
N ASN A 26 -3.32 -2.16 6.50
CA ASN A 26 -4.47 -2.76 7.17
C ASN A 26 -4.08 -3.31 8.55
N ARG A 27 -4.87 -3.00 9.59
CA ARG A 27 -4.82 -3.71 10.89
C ARG A 27 -6.09 -4.54 11.05
N GLN A 28 -5.93 -5.85 11.29
CA GLN A 28 -7.06 -6.73 11.56
C GLN A 28 -7.50 -6.62 13.03
N PRO A 29 -8.81 -6.74 13.34
CA PRO A 29 -9.94 -6.92 12.43
C PRO A 29 -10.38 -5.60 11.75
N SER A 30 -10.69 -5.67 10.46
CA SER A 30 -11.05 -4.52 9.64
C SER A 30 -12.56 -4.18 9.76
N LEU A 31 -12.98 -3.47 10.80
CA LEU A 31 -14.41 -3.22 11.09
C LEU A 31 -14.99 -1.94 10.46
N HIS A 32 -14.15 -1.03 9.98
CA HIS A 32 -14.55 0.24 9.39
C HIS A 32 -13.77 0.51 8.10
N LYS A 33 -14.34 1.31 7.19
CA LYS A 33 -13.69 1.66 5.90
C LYS A 33 -12.26 2.19 6.08
N MET A 34 -12.02 2.95 7.13
CA MET A 34 -10.70 3.52 7.45
C MET A 34 -9.68 2.51 8.02
N SER A 35 -10.06 1.24 8.16
CA SER A 35 -9.11 0.19 8.61
C SER A 35 -8.18 -0.26 7.50
N ILE A 36 -8.42 0.21 6.26
CA ILE A 36 -7.55 0.04 5.10
C ILE A 36 -7.37 1.41 4.46
N MET A 37 -6.14 1.94 4.48
CA MET A 37 -5.83 3.25 3.89
C MET A 37 -4.51 3.21 3.13
N GLY A 38 -4.40 4.06 2.12
CA GLY A 38 -3.23 4.23 1.28
C GLY A 38 -2.19 5.17 1.90
N HIS A 39 -0.94 4.73 1.91
CA HIS A 39 0.21 5.46 2.41
C HIS A 39 1.29 5.56 1.33
N MET A 40 2.09 6.61 1.42
CA MET A 40 3.34 6.72 0.66
C MET A 40 4.44 5.97 1.42
N ILE A 41 5.15 5.11 0.71
CA ILE A 41 6.19 4.24 1.24
C ILE A 41 7.49 5.03 1.37
N LYS A 42 8.14 4.84 2.51
CA LYS A 42 9.51 5.25 2.74
C LYS A 42 10.28 4.07 3.31
N ILE A 43 11.30 3.63 2.60
CA ILE A 43 12.19 2.55 3.01
C ILE A 43 13.09 3.09 4.12
N MET A 44 13.10 2.37 5.24
CA MET A 44 13.88 2.72 6.41
C MET A 44 14.66 1.50 6.90
N PRO A 45 15.79 1.71 7.60
CA PRO A 45 16.41 0.62 8.34
C PRO A 45 15.43 0.05 9.39
N TYR A 46 15.71 -1.16 9.89
CA TYR A 46 14.90 -1.93 10.84
C TYR A 46 13.72 -2.71 10.22
N SER A 47 13.13 -3.61 11.01
CA SER A 47 12.11 -4.58 10.59
C SER A 47 10.72 -4.29 11.16
N SER A 48 10.36 -3.01 11.29
CA SER A 48 9.07 -2.56 11.81
C SER A 48 8.44 -1.49 10.92
N PHE A 49 7.11 -1.50 10.83
CA PHE A 49 6.39 -0.43 10.17
C PHE A 49 6.34 0.80 11.06
N HIS A 50 6.63 1.95 10.46
CA HIS A 50 6.58 3.24 11.13
C HIS A 50 5.46 4.06 10.52
N LEU A 51 4.55 4.52 11.35
CA LEU A 51 3.35 5.26 10.96
C LEU A 51 3.29 6.58 11.74
N ASN A 52 2.56 7.55 11.20
CA ASN A 52 2.30 8.80 11.91
C ASN A 52 1.41 8.54 13.14
N LEU A 53 1.74 9.11 14.30
CA LEU A 53 0.95 8.91 15.53
C LEU A 53 -0.53 9.33 15.38
N SER A 54 -0.83 10.31 14.53
CA SER A 54 -2.21 10.77 14.32
C SER A 54 -3.10 9.73 13.63
N ILE A 55 -2.52 8.67 13.06
CA ILE A 55 -3.29 7.60 12.40
C ILE A 55 -3.54 6.38 13.29
N SER A 56 -2.94 6.33 14.48
CA SER A 56 -3.15 5.21 15.41
C SER A 56 -4.62 5.05 15.80
N SER A 57 -5.34 6.16 15.96
CA SER A 57 -6.78 6.16 16.24
C SER A 57 -7.60 5.52 15.12
N SER A 58 -7.24 5.76 13.86
CA SER A 58 -7.96 5.22 12.70
C SER A 58 -7.74 3.72 12.53
N TYR A 59 -6.61 3.17 12.98
CA TYR A 59 -6.35 1.73 12.97
C TYR A 59 -6.69 1.04 14.29
N ASN A 60 -7.08 1.82 15.32
CA ASN A 60 -7.19 1.36 16.70
C ASN A 60 -5.93 0.59 17.15
N ALA A 61 -4.76 1.11 16.80
CA ALA A 61 -3.47 0.47 17.02
C ALA A 61 -2.78 1.02 18.27
N ASP A 62 -2.17 0.13 19.05
CA ASP A 62 -1.23 0.46 20.11
C ASP A 62 0.16 -0.08 19.74
N PHE A 63 1.23 0.62 20.16
CA PHE A 63 2.59 0.27 19.74
C PHE A 63 3.22 -0.82 20.64
N HIS A 64 2.40 -1.72 21.19
CA HIS A 64 2.83 -2.78 22.12
C HIS A 64 3.14 -4.13 21.44
N GLY A 65 3.27 -4.14 20.12
CA GLY A 65 3.53 -5.36 19.33
C GLY A 65 2.45 -5.69 18.31
N ASP A 66 1.61 -4.71 17.96
CA ASP A 66 0.62 -4.86 16.90
C ASP A 66 1.26 -5.19 15.55
N GLU A 67 0.67 -6.16 14.85
CA GLU A 67 1.03 -6.53 13.49
C GLU A 67 0.06 -5.91 12.47
N MET A 68 0.59 -5.46 11.34
CA MET A 68 -0.18 -4.87 10.26
C MET A 68 0.19 -5.48 8.91
N ASN A 69 -0.79 -5.58 8.03
CA ASN A 69 -0.61 -6.06 6.67
C ASN A 69 -0.36 -4.89 5.73
N MET A 70 0.53 -5.11 4.76
CA MET A 70 0.76 -4.20 3.64
C MET A 70 0.33 -4.88 2.33
N LEU A 71 -0.49 -4.20 1.53
CA LEU A 71 -0.88 -4.65 0.18
C LEU A 71 -0.35 -3.66 -0.86
N VAL A 72 0.30 -4.17 -1.90
CA VAL A 72 0.92 -3.35 -2.94
C VAL A 72 0.10 -3.47 -4.24
N PRO A 73 -0.45 -2.36 -4.76
CA PRO A 73 -1.19 -2.38 -6.03
C PRO A 73 -0.24 -2.67 -7.20
N GLN A 74 -0.61 -3.64 -8.04
CA GLN A 74 0.20 -4.07 -9.19
C GLN A 74 -0.24 -3.43 -10.51
N SER A 75 -1.53 -3.14 -10.67
CA SER A 75 -2.07 -2.50 -11.88
C SER A 75 -2.10 -0.97 -11.76
N PHE A 76 -2.03 -0.29 -12.90
CA PHE A 76 -2.17 1.17 -12.95
C PHE A 76 -3.55 1.64 -12.47
N GLU A 77 -4.60 0.88 -12.78
CA GLU A 77 -5.98 1.17 -12.39
C GLU A 77 -6.13 1.11 -10.86
N THR A 78 -5.66 0.04 -10.22
CA THR A 78 -5.73 -0.08 -8.75
C THR A 78 -4.85 0.97 -8.08
N ARG A 79 -3.69 1.32 -8.66
CA ARG A 79 -2.87 2.43 -8.14
C ARG A 79 -3.63 3.75 -8.20
N ALA A 80 -4.36 4.02 -9.28
CA ALA A 80 -5.19 5.22 -9.40
C ALA A 80 -6.32 5.21 -8.36
N GLU A 81 -7.00 4.09 -8.14
CA GLU A 81 -8.04 3.98 -7.11
C GLU A 81 -7.51 4.24 -5.69
N VAL A 82 -6.33 3.69 -5.36
CA VAL A 82 -5.69 3.92 -4.07
C VAL A 82 -5.39 5.41 -3.89
N LEU A 83 -4.75 6.04 -4.88
CA LEU A 83 -4.43 7.46 -4.87
C LEU A 83 -5.67 8.35 -4.81
N GLU A 84 -6.72 7.95 -5.53
CA GLU A 84 -7.89 8.79 -5.71
C GLU A 84 -8.93 8.65 -4.59
N LEU A 85 -9.04 7.48 -3.97
CA LEU A 85 -10.14 7.17 -3.04
C LEU A 85 -9.69 6.76 -1.64
N MET A 86 -8.51 6.15 -1.50
CA MET A 86 -8.12 5.45 -0.27
C MET A 86 -6.97 6.10 0.49
N MET A 87 -6.33 7.13 -0.07
CA MET A 87 -5.23 7.83 0.61
C MET A 87 -5.68 8.43 1.94
N VAL A 88 -4.81 8.37 2.95
CA VAL A 88 -5.08 8.90 4.30
C VAL A 88 -5.71 10.30 4.30
N PRO A 89 -5.21 11.31 3.54
CA PRO A 89 -5.82 12.64 3.53
C PRO A 89 -7.29 12.67 3.06
N LYS A 90 -7.71 11.69 2.26
CA LYS A 90 -9.08 11.56 1.73
C LYS A 90 -10.00 10.76 2.67
N CYS A 91 -9.43 10.18 3.73
CA CYS A 91 -10.15 9.40 4.73
C CYS A 91 -10.13 10.06 6.12
N ILE A 92 -9.77 11.33 6.24
CA ILE A 92 -9.74 12.03 7.55
C ILE A 92 -11.15 12.17 8.14
N VAL A 93 -12.14 12.47 7.29
CA VAL A 93 -13.53 12.66 7.70
C VAL A 93 -14.33 11.44 7.29
N SER A 94 -14.91 10.75 8.27
CA SER A 94 -15.88 9.69 8.01
C SER A 94 -17.22 10.30 7.57
N PRO A 95 -17.97 9.66 6.66
CA PRO A 95 -19.33 10.08 6.29
C PRO A 95 -20.27 10.18 7.49
#